data_AF-A0A916ITS5-F1
#
_entry.id   AF-A0A916ITS5-F1
#
_cell.length_a   1.000
_cell.length_b   1.000
_cell.length_c   1.000
_cell.angle_alpha   90.00
_cell.angle_beta   90.00
_cell.angle_gamma   90.00
#
_symmetry.space_group_name_H-M   'P 1'
#
loop_
_entity.id
_entity.type
_entity.pdbx_description
1 polymer ?
#
loop_
_entity_poly.entity_id
_entity_poly.type
_entity_poly.pdbx_seq_one_letter_code
_entity_poly.pdbx_strand_id
1 'polypeptide(L)'
;MTRHAVHAASDGPLRLAVLEHYGETFGVSEHPWQAWRLADAPASPGAHDVLLSDGEADADVIARVAAAGATLIETDREGGHWIDTVRSPMGTWVLSVRADDDHAHSPAFVAVLLASLSLHFPAHDALCLARAWRPGSAEWPTEFERFPRVRHAALVAPEAAVPAFAPCPPALGLYAVVPSAEWIERLVPLGVPTVQLRFKSDDPAAVRAEVARAAQAAKGSQSRLFINDHWRVAVDLHAASGGDSGIYGIHLGQEDLDEADLDALRASGLRLGVSTHGYAEMVRVAAIRPSYLALGAIFPTTTKVMPTAPQGMGRFRAYVKLMQPVIPSLVGIGGVNGSNMREVLAVGVGSAAVVRAVTEADDVAAAVAQLTGVFAQV
;
A
#
# COMPACT_ATOMS: atom_id res chain seq x y z
N MET A 1 40.11 21.51 11.36
CA MET A 1 39.15 22.38 10.65
C MET A 1 37.80 21.70 10.68
N THR A 2 36.85 22.24 11.43
CA THR A 2 35.47 21.75 11.43
C THR A 2 34.87 22.13 10.07
N ARG A 3 34.68 21.16 9.16
CA ARG A 3 33.97 21.43 7.90
C ARG A 3 32.53 21.80 8.26
N HIS A 4 32.05 22.93 7.73
CA HIS A 4 30.65 23.31 7.85
C HIS A 4 29.81 22.45 6.91
N ALA A 5 28.66 21.99 7.39
CA ALA A 5 27.75 21.20 6.58
C ALA A 5 27.19 22.04 5.42
N VAL A 6 27.07 21.44 4.23
CA VAL A 6 26.56 22.11 3.02
C VAL A 6 25.36 21.33 2.50
N HIS A 7 24.24 22.02 2.30
CA HIS A 7 23.05 21.41 1.75
C HIS A 7 23.29 20.85 0.35
N ALA A 8 22.64 19.73 0.05
CA ALA A 8 22.54 19.25 -1.33
C ALA A 8 21.86 20.32 -2.20
N ALA A 9 22.37 20.51 -3.42
CA ALA A 9 21.75 21.42 -4.37
C ALA A 9 20.30 21.01 -4.63
N SER A 10 19.37 21.96 -4.60
CA SER A 10 17.94 21.74 -4.77
C SER A 10 17.35 22.84 -5.66
N ASP A 11 16.43 22.45 -6.55
CA ASP A 11 15.61 23.38 -7.33
C ASP A 11 14.55 24.03 -6.41
N GLY A 12 14.88 25.21 -5.88
CA GLY A 12 14.03 25.96 -4.96
C GLY A 12 12.65 26.32 -5.55
N PRO A 13 12.58 26.92 -6.75
CA PRO A 13 11.31 27.20 -7.43
C PRO A 13 10.42 25.98 -7.60
N LEU A 14 10.97 24.84 -8.04
CA LEU A 14 10.20 23.60 -8.17
C LEU A 14 9.67 23.12 -6.82
N ARG A 15 10.52 23.11 -5.78
CA ARG A 15 10.10 22.69 -4.42
C ARG A 15 8.93 23.54 -3.93
N LEU A 16 9.00 24.85 -4.08
CA LEU A 16 7.94 25.76 -3.67
C LEU A 16 6.65 25.52 -4.47
N ALA A 17 6.75 25.39 -5.80
CA ALA A 17 5.59 25.14 -6.65
C ALA A 17 4.85 23.85 -6.27
N VAL A 18 5.58 22.77 -5.95
CA VAL A 18 4.97 21.51 -5.49
C VAL A 18 4.27 21.71 -4.13
N LEU A 19 4.88 22.41 -3.19
CA LEU A 19 4.28 22.66 -1.88
C LEU A 19 3.04 23.57 -1.97
N GLU A 20 3.08 24.62 -2.79
CA GLU A 20 1.95 25.52 -3.02
C GLU A 20 0.78 24.77 -3.68
N HIS A 21 1.05 23.92 -4.66
CA HIS A 21 0.01 23.21 -5.39
C HIS A 21 -0.63 22.08 -4.56
N TYR A 22 0.17 21.33 -3.80
CA TYR A 22 -0.31 20.10 -3.13
C TYR A 22 -0.43 20.23 -1.60
N GLY A 23 0.01 21.34 -1.01
CA GLY A 23 -0.01 21.56 0.44
C GLY A 23 -1.42 21.53 1.03
N GLU A 24 -2.41 22.12 0.36
CA GLU A 24 -3.81 22.04 0.80
C GLU A 24 -4.37 20.62 0.73
N THR A 25 -3.87 19.80 -0.21
CA THR A 25 -4.38 18.44 -0.46
C THR A 25 -3.81 17.42 0.54
N PHE A 26 -2.54 17.54 0.88
CA PHE A 26 -1.84 16.54 1.72
C PHE A 26 -1.43 17.06 3.10
N GLY A 27 -1.56 18.37 3.36
CA GLY A 27 -0.95 19.04 4.51
C GLY A 27 0.53 19.31 4.30
N VAL A 28 1.09 20.22 5.09
CA VAL A 28 2.52 20.57 5.06
C VAL A 28 3.09 20.51 6.48
N SER A 29 4.22 19.83 6.62
CA SER A 29 4.99 19.74 7.86
C SER A 29 5.45 21.12 8.33
N GLU A 30 5.29 21.41 9.62
CA GLU A 30 5.86 22.58 10.27
C GLU A 30 7.38 22.47 10.44
N HIS A 31 7.93 21.25 10.34
CA HIS A 31 9.36 20.99 10.43
C HIS A 31 9.99 20.92 9.03
N PRO A 32 11.01 21.76 8.74
CA PRO A 32 11.62 21.82 7.42
C PRO A 32 12.54 20.62 7.19
N TRP A 33 12.27 19.88 6.11
CA TRP A 33 13.17 18.83 5.64
C TRP A 33 14.39 19.42 4.92
N GLN A 34 15.55 18.80 5.18
CA GLN A 34 16.84 19.19 4.62
C GLN A 34 17.54 17.97 4.00
N ALA A 35 18.27 18.19 2.91
CA ALA A 35 19.07 17.17 2.27
C ALA A 35 20.55 17.55 2.29
N TRP A 36 21.42 16.56 2.47
CA TRP A 36 22.86 16.69 2.57
C TRP A 36 23.51 15.67 1.66
N ARG A 37 24.55 16.07 0.92
CA ARG A 37 25.49 15.06 0.40
C ARG A 37 26.21 14.44 1.57
N LEU A 38 26.40 13.11 1.56
CA LEU A 38 26.97 12.40 2.70
C LEU A 38 28.33 12.97 3.12
N ALA A 39 29.17 13.37 2.15
CA ALA A 39 30.48 13.97 2.40
C ALA A 39 30.42 15.35 3.11
N ASP A 40 29.27 16.03 3.03
CA ASP A 40 29.03 17.37 3.56
C ASP A 40 27.97 17.38 4.68
N ALA A 41 27.55 16.19 5.15
CA ALA A 41 26.50 16.05 6.15
C ALA A 41 26.97 16.45 7.55
N PRO A 42 26.05 16.93 8.42
CA PRO A 42 26.37 17.19 9.82
C PRO A 42 26.82 15.92 10.54
N ALA A 43 27.72 16.07 11.52
CA ALA A 43 28.17 14.95 12.35
C ALA A 43 27.03 14.31 13.17
N SER A 44 25.99 15.08 13.46
CA SER A 44 24.79 14.66 14.19
C SER A 44 23.55 15.13 13.42
N PRO A 45 23.07 14.34 12.44
CA PRO A 45 21.81 14.64 11.76
C PRO A 45 20.62 14.46 12.71
N GLY A 46 19.47 15.05 12.36
CA GLY A 46 18.19 14.90 13.05
C GLY A 46 17.14 14.20 12.19
N ALA A 47 15.95 13.97 12.76
CA ALA A 47 14.88 13.20 12.13
C ALA A 47 14.32 13.78 10.80
N HIS A 48 14.60 15.05 10.51
CA HIS A 48 14.19 15.74 9.26
C HIS A 48 15.35 15.94 8.28
N ASP A 49 16.46 15.24 8.50
CA ASP A 49 17.61 15.24 7.60
C ASP A 49 17.61 14.00 6.71
N VAL A 50 17.91 14.23 5.43
CA VAL A 50 18.17 13.20 4.43
C VAL A 50 19.62 13.26 4.02
N LEU A 51 20.34 12.16 4.20
CA LEU A 51 21.71 12.02 3.74
C LEU A 51 21.70 11.26 2.42
N LEU A 52 22.34 11.83 1.40
CA LEU A 52 22.39 11.32 0.04
C LEU A 52 23.80 10.82 -0.25
N SER A 53 23.92 9.53 -0.61
CA SER A 53 25.19 8.88 -0.92
C SER A 53 25.20 8.40 -2.37
N ASP A 54 26.30 8.69 -3.09
CA ASP A 54 26.59 8.05 -4.37
C ASP A 54 27.28 6.72 -4.06
N GLY A 55 26.51 5.64 -4.14
CA GLY A 55 26.91 4.29 -3.73
C GLY A 55 26.72 3.98 -2.24
N GLU A 56 27.09 2.75 -1.89
CA GLU A 56 26.94 2.18 -0.54
C GLU A 56 27.71 2.98 0.51
N ALA A 57 27.04 3.27 1.63
CA ALA A 57 27.61 3.98 2.76
C ALA A 57 28.22 3.00 3.77
N ASP A 58 29.27 3.45 4.46
CA ASP A 58 29.92 2.66 5.52
C ASP A 58 28.93 2.27 6.64
N ALA A 59 29.14 1.09 7.23
CA ALA A 59 28.30 0.59 8.32
C ALA A 59 28.17 1.57 9.50
N ASP A 60 29.24 2.32 9.82
CA ASP A 60 29.22 3.34 10.87
C ASP A 60 28.31 4.53 10.52
N VAL A 61 28.25 4.91 9.24
CA VAL A 61 27.32 5.94 8.75
C VAL A 61 25.89 5.46 8.87
N ILE A 62 25.61 4.23 8.44
CA ILE A 62 24.27 3.63 8.52
C ILE A 62 23.80 3.59 9.99
N ALA A 63 24.64 3.11 10.90
CA ALA A 63 24.33 3.04 12.32
C ALA A 63 24.08 4.42 12.93
N ARG A 64 24.90 5.42 12.57
CA ARG A 64 24.74 6.81 13.02
C ARG A 64 23.42 7.43 12.53
N VAL A 65 23.08 7.25 11.27
CA VAL A 65 21.83 7.78 10.68
C VAL A 65 20.62 7.13 11.35
N ALA A 66 20.65 5.81 11.55
CA ALA A 66 19.60 5.09 12.25
C ALA A 66 19.41 5.57 13.69
N ALA A 67 20.52 5.77 14.43
CA ALA A 67 20.48 6.28 15.81
C ALA A 67 19.88 7.70 15.91
N ALA A 68 20.06 8.52 14.88
CA ALA A 68 19.49 9.86 14.78
C ALA A 68 18.01 9.88 14.36
N GLY A 69 17.45 8.74 13.92
CA GLY A 69 16.15 8.70 13.27
C GLY A 69 16.10 9.44 11.92
N ALA A 70 17.26 9.74 11.33
CA ALA A 70 17.38 10.42 10.04
C ALA A 70 17.16 9.42 8.88
N THR A 71 17.10 9.94 7.65
CA THR A 71 16.97 9.12 6.44
C THR A 71 18.29 9.06 5.70
N LEU A 72 18.67 7.87 5.23
CA LEU A 72 19.78 7.66 4.30
C LEU A 72 19.23 7.15 2.96
N ILE A 73 19.68 7.74 1.86
CA ILE A 73 19.42 7.25 0.50
C ILE A 73 20.77 7.02 -0.17
N GLU A 74 21.03 5.77 -0.47
CA GLU A 74 22.21 5.31 -1.22
C GLU A 74 21.76 5.06 -2.66
N THR A 75 22.44 5.65 -3.64
CA THR A 75 22.10 5.49 -5.05
C THR A 75 23.26 4.90 -5.83
N ASP A 76 23.06 3.72 -6.39
CA ASP A 76 23.98 3.01 -7.27
C ASP A 76 23.48 3.03 -8.72
N ARG A 77 24.37 2.67 -9.65
CA ARG A 77 24.06 2.56 -11.08
C ARG A 77 24.27 1.13 -11.59
N GLU A 78 23.22 0.53 -12.14
CA GLU A 78 23.26 -0.83 -12.72
C GLU A 78 22.51 -0.84 -14.05
N GLY A 79 23.18 -1.18 -15.16
CA GLY A 79 22.51 -1.39 -16.46
C GLY A 79 21.61 -0.25 -16.95
N GLY A 80 22.03 1.01 -16.78
CA GLY A 80 21.23 2.19 -17.16
C GLY A 80 20.07 2.52 -16.20
N HIS A 81 20.02 1.87 -15.04
CA HIS A 81 19.06 2.13 -13.98
C HIS A 81 19.76 2.72 -12.75
N TRP A 82 19.02 3.55 -12.01
CA TRP A 82 19.32 3.89 -10.64
C TRP A 82 18.82 2.79 -9.72
N ILE A 83 19.67 2.36 -8.81
CA ILE A 83 19.33 1.44 -7.72
C ILE A 83 19.41 2.24 -6.43
N ASP A 84 18.25 2.56 -5.86
CA ASP A 84 18.16 3.36 -4.64
C ASP A 84 17.86 2.46 -3.44
N THR A 85 18.73 2.50 -2.43
CA THR A 85 18.46 1.93 -1.11
C THR A 85 18.10 3.06 -0.16
N VAL A 86 16.85 3.10 0.30
CA VAL A 86 16.38 4.05 1.31
C VAL A 86 16.27 3.36 2.65
N ARG A 87 16.92 3.93 3.67
CA ARG A 87 16.88 3.48 5.06
C ARG A 87 16.28 4.58 5.92
N SER A 88 15.25 4.22 6.68
CA SER A 88 14.51 5.13 7.54
C SER A 88 14.02 4.40 8.80
N PRO A 89 13.45 5.10 9.80
CA PRO A 89 12.78 4.44 10.93
C PRO A 89 11.66 3.47 10.53
N MET A 90 11.13 3.58 9.31
CA MET A 90 10.11 2.67 8.76
C MET A 90 10.69 1.45 8.04
N GLY A 91 12.01 1.21 8.13
CA GLY A 91 12.69 0.09 7.49
C GLY A 91 13.46 0.48 6.24
N THR A 92 13.89 -0.54 5.50
CA THR A 92 14.74 -0.42 4.31
C THR A 92 13.98 -0.84 3.06
N TRP A 93 14.05 -0.04 2.00
CA TRP A 93 13.51 -0.37 0.68
C TRP A 93 14.59 -0.25 -0.37
N VAL A 94 14.61 -1.18 -1.32
CA VAL A 94 15.48 -1.12 -2.50
C VAL A 94 14.61 -0.96 -3.74
N LEU A 95 14.88 0.09 -4.50
CA LEU A 95 14.10 0.52 -5.66
C LEU A 95 14.99 0.58 -6.89
N SER A 96 14.46 0.19 -8.05
CA SER A 96 15.14 0.29 -9.35
C SER A 96 14.29 1.09 -10.32
N VAL A 97 14.90 2.06 -11.00
CA VAL A 97 14.21 2.90 -11.98
C VAL A 97 15.14 3.22 -13.14
N ARG A 98 14.59 3.33 -14.35
CA ARG A 98 15.36 3.76 -15.51
C ARG A 98 15.89 5.17 -15.27
N ALA A 99 17.17 5.39 -15.56
CA ALA A 99 17.78 6.70 -15.40
C ALA A 99 17.31 7.66 -16.50
N ASP A 100 16.75 8.81 -16.11
CA ASP A 100 16.41 9.91 -17.01
C ASP A 100 17.65 10.79 -17.33
N ASP A 101 18.67 10.75 -16.47
CA ASP A 101 19.91 11.51 -16.57
C ASP A 101 21.09 10.75 -15.93
N ASP A 102 22.29 11.33 -15.99
CA ASP A 102 23.52 10.79 -15.38
C ASP A 102 23.79 11.34 -13.96
N HIS A 103 22.84 12.03 -13.33
CA HIS A 103 22.99 12.67 -12.01
C HIS A 103 22.06 12.05 -10.97
N ALA A 104 22.59 11.13 -10.16
CA ALA A 104 21.86 10.38 -9.13
C ALA A 104 20.91 11.24 -8.28
N HIS A 105 21.39 12.40 -7.80
CA HIS A 105 20.62 13.37 -7.01
C HIS A 105 20.62 14.76 -7.66
N SER A 106 20.04 14.87 -8.85
CA SER A 106 19.86 16.17 -9.51
C SER A 106 19.07 17.17 -8.63
N PRO A 107 19.26 18.50 -8.81
CA PRO A 107 18.54 19.48 -7.99
C PRO A 107 17.01 19.35 -8.05
N ALA A 108 16.45 18.92 -9.18
CA ALA A 108 15.03 18.65 -9.34
C ALA A 108 14.58 17.42 -8.54
N PHE A 109 15.36 16.34 -8.57
CA PHE A 109 15.12 15.15 -7.73
C PHE A 109 15.09 15.54 -6.24
N VAL A 110 16.11 16.26 -5.76
CA VAL A 110 16.20 16.69 -4.36
C VAL A 110 15.02 17.60 -3.99
N ALA A 111 14.59 18.50 -4.88
CA ALA A 111 13.44 19.36 -4.67
C ALA A 111 12.14 18.57 -4.45
N VAL A 112 11.84 17.61 -5.33
CA VAL A 112 10.62 16.78 -5.22
C VAL A 112 10.67 15.86 -4.02
N LEU A 113 11.84 15.28 -3.71
CA LEU A 113 12.03 14.45 -2.53
C LEU A 113 11.70 15.23 -1.25
N LEU A 114 12.31 16.41 -1.08
CA LEU A 114 12.07 17.26 0.10
C LEU A 114 10.65 17.80 0.16
N ALA A 115 10.04 18.13 -0.99
CA ALA A 115 8.63 18.54 -1.04
C ALA A 115 7.72 17.39 -0.59
N SER A 116 7.93 16.18 -1.11
CA SER A 116 7.12 14.99 -0.77
C SER A 116 7.23 14.63 0.72
N LEU A 117 8.44 14.68 1.29
CA LEU A 117 8.66 14.51 2.74
C LEU A 117 7.93 15.59 3.56
N SER A 118 7.95 16.83 3.08
CA SER A 118 7.23 17.94 3.72
C SER A 118 5.71 17.79 3.58
N LEU A 119 5.21 17.09 2.57
CA LEU A 119 3.80 16.68 2.39
C LEU A 119 3.46 15.39 3.17
N HIS A 120 4.28 15.06 4.17
CA HIS A 120 4.15 13.93 5.09
C HIS A 120 4.23 12.53 4.44
N PHE A 121 4.75 12.40 3.22
CA PHE A 121 5.00 11.08 2.65
C PHE A 121 6.24 10.46 3.33
N PRO A 122 6.20 9.17 3.69
CA PRO A 122 7.36 8.51 4.25
C PRO A 122 8.49 8.42 3.22
N ALA A 123 9.73 8.25 3.69
CA ALA A 123 10.92 8.35 2.84
C ALA A 123 10.90 7.45 1.60
N HIS A 124 10.40 6.22 1.72
CA HIS A 124 10.28 5.30 0.58
C HIS A 124 9.24 5.74 -0.46
N ASP A 125 8.14 6.37 -0.04
CA ASP A 125 7.14 6.93 -0.94
C ASP A 125 7.63 8.23 -1.58
N ALA A 126 8.28 9.10 -0.79
CA ALA A 126 8.87 10.33 -1.29
C ALA A 126 9.95 10.03 -2.35
N LEU A 127 10.73 8.97 -2.16
CA LEU A 127 11.67 8.49 -3.17
C LEU A 127 10.96 7.96 -4.42
N CYS A 128 9.88 7.19 -4.28
CA CYS A 128 9.07 6.76 -5.41
C CYS A 128 8.56 7.95 -6.24
N LEU A 129 8.02 8.97 -5.56
CA LEU A 129 7.53 10.21 -6.18
C LEU A 129 8.65 10.98 -6.88
N ALA A 130 9.79 11.16 -6.22
CA ALA A 130 10.93 11.88 -6.77
C ALA A 130 11.51 11.21 -8.03
N ARG A 131 11.53 9.87 -8.08
CA ARG A 131 11.95 9.11 -9.27
C ARG A 131 10.90 9.09 -10.37
N ALA A 132 9.61 9.04 -10.01
CA ALA A 132 8.53 9.06 -10.99
C ALA A 132 8.29 10.45 -11.60
N TRP A 133 8.78 11.52 -10.96
CA TRP A 133 8.51 12.89 -11.35
C TRP A 133 8.99 13.18 -12.77
N ARG A 134 8.14 13.85 -13.56
CA ARG A 134 8.49 14.24 -14.94
C ARG A 134 9.41 15.46 -14.93
N PRO A 135 10.59 15.43 -15.58
CA PRO A 135 11.44 16.60 -15.73
C PRO A 135 10.67 17.78 -16.34
N GLY A 136 10.75 18.95 -15.71
CA GLY A 136 10.07 20.18 -16.15
C GLY A 136 8.56 20.25 -15.86
N SER A 137 7.99 19.27 -15.15
CA SER A 137 6.58 19.24 -14.76
C SER A 137 6.35 19.72 -13.33
N ALA A 138 5.21 20.36 -13.07
CA ALA A 138 4.67 20.60 -11.72
C ALA A 138 3.50 19.64 -11.37
N GLU A 139 3.11 18.78 -12.31
CA GLU A 139 2.01 17.83 -12.14
C GLU A 139 2.43 16.59 -11.33
N TRP A 140 1.51 16.13 -10.48
CA TRP A 140 1.69 14.92 -9.68
C TRP A 140 1.82 13.70 -10.59
N PRO A 141 2.74 12.76 -10.32
CA PRO A 141 2.96 11.61 -11.17
C PRO A 141 1.76 10.67 -11.13
N THR A 142 1.20 10.37 -12.30
CA THR A 142 0.04 9.46 -12.45
C THR A 142 0.29 8.32 -13.43
N GLU A 143 1.48 8.29 -14.03
CA GLU A 143 1.86 7.28 -15.01
C GLU A 143 2.69 6.20 -14.33
N PHE A 144 2.08 5.03 -14.17
CA PHE A 144 2.64 3.94 -13.38
C PHE A 144 4.00 3.46 -13.93
N GLU A 145 4.21 3.53 -15.24
CA GLU A 145 5.44 3.11 -15.91
C GLU A 145 6.67 3.96 -15.52
N ARG A 146 6.47 5.18 -14.98
CA ARG A 146 7.56 6.02 -14.47
C ARG A 146 7.95 5.67 -13.03
N PHE A 147 7.08 5.01 -12.28
CA PHE A 147 7.39 4.66 -10.90
C PHE A 147 8.49 3.59 -10.84
N PRO A 148 9.34 3.61 -9.79
CA PRO A 148 10.35 2.59 -9.61
C PRO A 148 9.73 1.22 -9.39
N ARG A 149 10.53 0.19 -9.65
CA ARG A 149 10.24 -1.20 -9.28
C ARG A 149 10.91 -1.53 -7.95
N VAL A 150 10.22 -2.27 -7.10
CA VAL A 150 10.80 -2.75 -5.84
C VAL A 150 11.68 -3.97 -6.12
N ARG A 151 12.92 -3.96 -5.59
CA ARG A 151 13.79 -5.13 -5.53
C ARG A 151 13.59 -5.77 -4.15
N HIS A 152 12.80 -6.84 -4.11
CA HIS A 152 12.52 -7.59 -2.89
C HIS A 152 12.72 -9.08 -3.14
N ALA A 153 13.27 -9.81 -2.17
CA ALA A 153 13.56 -11.24 -2.34
C ALA A 153 12.30 -12.08 -2.63
N ALA A 154 11.16 -11.70 -2.07
CA ALA A 154 9.85 -12.34 -2.33
C ALA A 154 9.30 -12.08 -3.75
N LEU A 155 9.84 -11.10 -4.49
CA LEU A 155 9.49 -10.83 -5.88
C LEU A 155 10.48 -11.57 -6.78
N VAL A 156 10.20 -12.83 -7.08
CA VAL A 156 11.03 -13.67 -7.96
C VAL A 156 11.26 -12.94 -9.29
N ALA A 157 12.52 -12.63 -9.59
CA ALA A 157 13.02 -12.04 -10.84
C ALA A 157 12.11 -10.93 -11.43
N PRO A 158 12.33 -9.62 -11.13
CA PRO A 158 11.49 -8.51 -11.59
C PRO A 158 11.35 -8.37 -13.12
N GLU A 159 12.10 -9.17 -13.89
CA GLU A 159 12.14 -9.24 -15.35
C GLU A 159 11.29 -10.40 -15.92
N ALA A 160 10.90 -11.38 -15.11
CA ALA A 160 10.09 -12.51 -15.56
C ALA A 160 8.60 -12.12 -15.65
N ALA A 161 7.93 -12.59 -16.71
CA ALA A 161 6.49 -12.39 -16.85
C ALA A 161 5.72 -13.23 -15.82
N VAL A 162 5.35 -12.62 -14.71
CA VAL A 162 4.52 -13.25 -13.67
C VAL A 162 3.08 -13.34 -14.18
N PRO A 163 2.42 -14.51 -14.16
CA PRO A 163 1.00 -14.61 -14.52
C PRO A 163 0.14 -13.89 -13.48
N ALA A 164 -0.93 -13.24 -13.96
CA ALA A 164 -1.91 -12.61 -13.07
C ALA A 164 -2.67 -13.67 -12.25
N PHE A 165 -3.07 -13.31 -11.03
CA PHE A 165 -4.08 -14.08 -10.30
C PHE A 165 -5.42 -14.07 -11.05
N ALA A 166 -6.32 -15.00 -10.71
CA ALA A 166 -7.68 -15.01 -11.24
C ALA A 166 -8.34 -13.62 -11.05
N PRO A 167 -9.10 -13.08 -12.02
CA PRO A 167 -9.58 -11.70 -11.94
C PRO A 167 -10.77 -11.54 -10.99
N CYS A 168 -10.89 -10.35 -10.38
CA CYS A 168 -12.10 -9.88 -9.70
C CYS A 168 -12.93 -8.98 -10.63
N PRO A 169 -14.26 -8.85 -10.41
CA PRO A 169 -15.01 -7.76 -11.01
C PRO A 169 -14.46 -6.41 -10.53
N PRO A 170 -14.55 -5.33 -11.33
CA PRO A 170 -14.16 -3.99 -10.89
C PRO A 170 -14.90 -3.53 -9.63
N ALA A 171 -16.15 -3.96 -9.46
CA ALA A 171 -16.96 -3.69 -8.28
C ALA A 171 -17.16 -4.96 -7.44
N LEU A 172 -16.46 -5.03 -6.31
CA LEU A 172 -16.73 -5.99 -5.23
C LEU A 172 -17.87 -5.51 -4.32
N GLY A 173 -18.30 -4.26 -4.46
CA GLY A 173 -19.46 -3.69 -3.74
C GLY A 173 -19.16 -3.42 -2.27
N LEU A 174 -20.20 -3.55 -1.43
CA LEU A 174 -20.04 -3.51 0.02
C LEU A 174 -19.18 -4.71 0.46
N TYR A 175 -18.05 -4.40 1.09
CA TYR A 175 -17.10 -5.38 1.55
C TYR A 175 -17.08 -5.37 3.09
N ALA A 176 -17.61 -6.41 3.74
CA ALA A 176 -17.54 -6.54 5.20
C ALA A 176 -16.35 -7.40 5.64
N VAL A 177 -15.49 -6.88 6.50
CA VAL A 177 -14.41 -7.65 7.16
C VAL A 177 -14.85 -7.98 8.58
N VAL A 178 -14.87 -9.25 8.95
CA VAL A 178 -15.47 -9.73 10.21
C VAL A 178 -14.62 -10.79 10.92
N PRO A 179 -14.70 -10.90 12.25
CA PRO A 179 -13.73 -11.69 13.02
C PRO A 179 -13.99 -13.20 13.06
N SER A 180 -15.20 -13.68 12.73
CA SER A 180 -15.56 -15.10 12.88
C SER A 180 -16.50 -15.60 11.79
N ALA A 181 -16.60 -16.91 11.63
CA ALA A 181 -17.52 -17.60 10.74
C ALA A 181 -18.98 -17.33 11.10
N GLU A 182 -19.31 -17.15 12.37
CA GLU A 182 -20.65 -16.73 12.81
C GLU A 182 -21.09 -15.41 12.15
N TRP A 183 -20.17 -14.46 12.02
CA TRP A 183 -20.47 -13.22 11.28
C TRP A 183 -20.69 -13.46 9.79
N ILE A 184 -19.93 -14.38 9.19
CA ILE A 184 -20.14 -14.77 7.78
C ILE A 184 -21.52 -15.40 7.61
N GLU A 185 -21.90 -16.34 8.49
CA GLU A 185 -23.21 -16.99 8.55
C GLU A 185 -24.36 -15.98 8.71
N ARG A 186 -24.13 -14.86 9.42
CA ARG A 186 -25.10 -13.77 9.58
C ARG A 186 -25.20 -12.85 8.35
N LEU A 187 -24.08 -12.55 7.70
CA LEU A 187 -24.01 -11.55 6.62
C LEU A 187 -24.36 -12.11 5.24
N VAL A 188 -24.06 -13.38 4.98
CA VAL A 188 -24.38 -14.01 3.68
C VAL A 188 -25.89 -13.99 3.37
N PRO A 189 -26.81 -14.34 4.31
CA PRO A 189 -28.25 -14.24 4.07
C PRO A 189 -28.76 -12.81 3.85
N LEU A 190 -28.02 -11.80 4.32
CA LEU A 190 -28.35 -10.38 4.09
C LEU A 190 -27.89 -9.87 2.72
N GLY A 191 -27.27 -10.73 1.90
CA GLY A 191 -26.88 -10.39 0.54
C GLY A 191 -25.66 -9.46 0.45
N VAL A 192 -24.80 -9.44 1.47
CA VAL A 192 -23.55 -8.65 1.42
C VAL A 192 -22.67 -9.18 0.27
N PRO A 193 -22.32 -8.36 -0.74
CA PRO A 193 -21.65 -8.84 -1.96
C PRO A 193 -20.28 -9.47 -1.71
N THR A 194 -19.51 -8.92 -0.76
CA THR A 194 -18.18 -9.41 -0.42
C THR A 194 -18.00 -9.47 1.10
N VAL A 195 -17.53 -10.61 1.60
CA VAL A 195 -17.27 -10.83 3.02
C VAL A 195 -15.86 -11.37 3.19
N GLN A 196 -15.16 -10.97 4.26
CA GLN A 196 -13.85 -11.50 4.61
C GLN A 196 -13.83 -11.99 6.04
N LEU A 197 -13.42 -13.25 6.20
CA LEU A 197 -13.09 -13.81 7.50
C LEU A 197 -11.70 -13.36 7.91
N ARG A 198 -11.63 -12.56 8.98
CA ARG A 198 -10.40 -12.12 9.64
C ARG A 198 -10.30 -12.70 11.04
N PHE A 199 -10.14 -14.02 11.09
CA PHE A 199 -9.98 -14.77 12.34
C PHE A 199 -8.51 -14.77 12.78
N LYS A 200 -8.23 -14.20 13.96
CA LYS A 200 -6.88 -14.15 14.54
C LYS A 200 -6.72 -15.28 15.56
N SER A 201 -5.88 -16.26 15.24
CA SER A 201 -5.57 -17.39 16.12
C SER A 201 -4.30 -18.07 15.63
N ASP A 202 -3.47 -18.51 16.57
CA ASP A 202 -2.29 -19.35 16.28
C ASP A 202 -2.62 -20.85 16.36
N ASP A 203 -3.82 -21.21 16.83
CA ASP A 203 -4.30 -22.61 16.85
C ASP A 203 -4.76 -23.04 15.45
N PRO A 204 -4.03 -23.97 14.78
CA PRO A 204 -4.36 -24.40 13.42
C PRO A 204 -5.71 -25.13 13.33
N ALA A 205 -6.14 -25.81 14.39
CA ALA A 205 -7.42 -26.53 14.40
C ALA A 205 -8.58 -25.54 14.46
N ALA A 206 -8.48 -24.52 15.31
CA ALA A 206 -9.46 -23.43 15.39
C ALA A 206 -9.56 -22.67 14.06
N VAL A 207 -8.43 -22.33 13.45
CA VAL A 207 -8.39 -21.67 12.13
C VAL A 207 -9.09 -22.53 11.08
N ARG A 208 -8.75 -23.82 10.98
CA ARG A 208 -9.38 -24.74 10.02
C ARG A 208 -10.89 -24.85 10.24
N ALA A 209 -11.34 -24.91 11.48
CA ALA A 209 -12.77 -24.97 11.80
C ALA A 209 -13.52 -23.70 11.35
N GLU A 210 -12.98 -22.51 11.67
CA GLU A 210 -13.60 -21.24 11.28
C GLU A 210 -13.61 -21.02 9.77
N VAL A 211 -12.50 -21.33 9.07
CA VAL A 211 -12.44 -21.23 7.61
C VAL A 211 -13.44 -22.19 6.96
N ALA A 212 -13.52 -23.44 7.43
CA ALA A 212 -14.47 -24.42 6.89
C ALA A 212 -15.94 -24.00 7.10
N ARG A 213 -16.28 -23.47 8.27
CA ARG A 213 -17.62 -22.95 8.56
C ARG A 213 -17.98 -21.75 7.67
N ALA A 214 -17.08 -20.77 7.57
CA ALA A 214 -17.29 -19.61 6.71
C ALA A 214 -17.46 -20.02 5.23
N ALA A 215 -16.62 -20.95 4.76
CA ALA A 215 -16.69 -21.49 3.40
C ALA A 215 -18.03 -22.18 3.14
N GLN A 216 -18.50 -23.01 4.07
CA GLN A 216 -19.80 -23.67 3.99
C GLN A 216 -20.97 -22.65 3.96
N ALA A 217 -20.89 -21.57 4.74
CA ALA A 217 -21.90 -20.52 4.74
C ALA A 217 -21.96 -19.76 3.41
N ALA A 218 -20.80 -19.50 2.78
CA ALA A 218 -20.72 -18.80 1.50
C ALA A 218 -21.02 -19.70 0.30
N LYS A 219 -20.87 -21.02 0.42
CA LYS A 219 -21.05 -21.97 -0.68
C LYS A 219 -22.46 -21.90 -1.27
N GLY A 220 -22.54 -21.71 -2.60
CA GLY A 220 -23.80 -21.56 -3.33
C GLY A 220 -24.50 -20.20 -3.15
N SER A 221 -23.94 -19.30 -2.33
CA SER A 221 -24.44 -17.93 -2.18
C SER A 221 -23.89 -17.00 -3.26
N GLN A 222 -24.41 -15.77 -3.33
CA GLN A 222 -23.85 -14.72 -4.19
C GLN A 222 -22.67 -13.96 -3.55
N SER A 223 -22.41 -14.21 -2.26
CA SER A 223 -21.35 -13.54 -1.51
C SER A 223 -19.98 -14.11 -1.85
N ARG A 224 -19.01 -13.22 -2.08
CA ARG A 224 -17.61 -13.56 -2.32
C ARG A 224 -16.87 -13.64 -0.99
N LEU A 225 -16.52 -14.84 -0.55
CA LEU A 225 -15.75 -15.03 0.68
C LEU A 225 -14.24 -14.93 0.43
N PHE A 226 -13.60 -13.98 1.11
CA PHE A 226 -12.14 -13.93 1.22
C PHE A 226 -11.66 -14.42 2.59
N ILE A 227 -10.57 -15.17 2.63
CA ILE A 227 -9.89 -15.58 3.87
C ILE A 227 -8.67 -14.70 4.08
N ASN A 228 -8.58 -14.05 5.24
CA ASN A 228 -7.43 -13.21 5.61
C ASN A 228 -6.30 -14.08 6.19
N ASP A 229 -5.07 -13.87 5.72
CA ASP A 229 -3.77 -14.44 6.17
C ASP A 229 -3.62 -15.97 6.06
N HIS A 230 -4.65 -16.75 6.45
CA HIS A 230 -4.64 -18.22 6.56
C HIS A 230 -4.75 -18.95 5.21
N TRP A 231 -3.91 -18.55 4.26
CA TRP A 231 -3.98 -18.97 2.85
C TRP A 231 -3.77 -20.48 2.66
N ARG A 232 -2.89 -21.11 3.44
CA ARG A 232 -2.60 -22.56 3.35
C ARG A 232 -3.87 -23.39 3.63
N VAL A 233 -4.56 -23.06 4.72
CA VAL A 233 -5.82 -23.73 5.11
C VAL A 233 -6.90 -23.54 4.04
N ALA A 234 -7.00 -22.33 3.48
CA ALA A 234 -7.97 -22.04 2.44
C ALA A 234 -7.68 -22.80 1.13
N VAL A 235 -6.41 -22.88 0.71
CA VAL A 235 -5.98 -23.67 -0.46
C VAL A 235 -6.26 -25.16 -0.23
N ASP A 236 -5.91 -25.72 0.92
CA ASP A 236 -6.17 -27.13 1.26
C ASP A 236 -7.66 -27.48 1.16
N LEU A 237 -8.52 -26.64 1.76
CA LEU A 237 -9.97 -26.84 1.73
C LEU A 237 -10.55 -26.67 0.31
N HIS A 238 -10.01 -25.73 -0.47
CA HIS A 238 -10.39 -25.52 -1.85
C HIS A 238 -10.05 -26.73 -2.73
N ALA A 239 -8.83 -27.24 -2.61
CA ALA A 239 -8.36 -28.42 -3.32
C ALA A 239 -9.16 -29.68 -2.91
N ALA A 240 -9.38 -29.89 -1.61
CA ALA A 240 -10.16 -31.02 -1.10
C ALA A 240 -11.62 -31.01 -1.57
N SER A 241 -12.15 -29.83 -1.93
CA SER A 241 -13.51 -29.65 -2.46
C SER A 241 -13.57 -29.71 -3.99
N GLY A 242 -12.48 -30.08 -4.68
CA GLY A 242 -12.42 -30.08 -6.14
C GLY A 242 -12.59 -28.69 -6.78
N GLY A 243 -12.22 -27.63 -6.05
CA GLY A 243 -12.35 -26.24 -6.50
C GLY A 243 -13.69 -25.57 -6.15
N ASP A 244 -14.59 -26.25 -5.43
CA ASP A 244 -15.91 -25.71 -5.05
C ASP A 244 -16.08 -25.64 -3.52
N SER A 245 -15.12 -25.03 -2.81
CA SER A 245 -15.21 -24.88 -1.35
C SER A 245 -16.15 -23.78 -0.88
N GLY A 246 -16.57 -22.85 -1.75
CA GLY A 246 -17.21 -21.59 -1.37
C GLY A 246 -16.23 -20.46 -1.02
N ILE A 247 -14.92 -20.74 -0.98
CA ILE A 247 -13.88 -19.72 -0.84
C ILE A 247 -13.63 -19.07 -2.20
N TYR A 248 -13.78 -17.75 -2.28
CA TYR A 248 -13.60 -16.99 -3.50
C TYR A 248 -12.15 -16.51 -3.69
N GLY A 249 -11.45 -16.23 -2.59
CA GLY A 249 -10.05 -15.82 -2.62
C GLY A 249 -9.41 -15.65 -1.24
N ILE A 250 -8.18 -15.15 -1.25
CA ILE A 250 -7.34 -14.85 -0.10
C ILE A 250 -7.11 -13.34 -0.03
N HIS A 251 -6.98 -12.79 1.17
CA HIS A 251 -6.47 -11.43 1.39
C HIS A 251 -5.19 -11.49 2.24
N LEU A 252 -4.15 -10.77 1.82
CA LEU A 252 -2.85 -10.70 2.50
C LEU A 252 -2.42 -9.25 2.79
N GLY A 253 -1.72 -9.05 3.90
CA GLY A 253 -0.93 -7.85 4.19
C GLY A 253 0.43 -7.85 3.48
N GLN A 254 1.25 -6.83 3.74
CA GLN A 254 2.59 -6.71 3.13
C GLN A 254 3.57 -7.72 3.72
N GLU A 255 3.44 -7.99 5.01
CA GLU A 255 4.27 -8.92 5.77
C GLU A 255 3.96 -10.37 5.37
N ASP A 256 2.68 -10.70 5.16
CA ASP A 256 2.27 -12.05 4.76
C ASP A 256 2.81 -12.43 3.36
N LEU A 257 3.05 -11.45 2.49
CA LEU A 257 3.63 -11.67 1.16
C LEU A 257 5.08 -12.17 1.23
N ASP A 258 5.79 -11.94 2.33
CA ASP A 258 7.18 -12.40 2.50
C ASP A 258 7.25 -13.92 2.70
N GLU A 259 6.19 -14.52 3.25
CA GLU A 259 6.13 -15.94 3.60
C GLU A 259 5.19 -16.76 2.71
N ALA A 260 4.34 -16.10 1.92
CA ALA A 260 3.38 -16.75 1.05
C ALA A 260 4.04 -17.37 -0.18
N ASP A 261 3.71 -18.62 -0.46
CA ASP A 261 4.02 -19.24 -1.75
C ASP A 261 2.99 -18.73 -2.78
N LEU A 262 3.34 -17.64 -3.45
CA LEU A 262 2.47 -16.99 -4.43
C LEU A 262 2.19 -17.88 -5.64
N ASP A 263 3.09 -18.78 -6.02
CA ASP A 263 2.88 -19.68 -7.15
C ASP A 263 1.91 -20.80 -6.79
N ALA A 264 1.99 -21.38 -5.59
CA ALA A 264 0.98 -22.30 -5.08
C ALA A 264 -0.39 -21.61 -4.97
N LEU A 265 -0.44 -20.37 -4.50
CA LEU A 265 -1.68 -19.61 -4.40
C LEU A 265 -2.28 -19.33 -5.79
N ARG A 266 -1.46 -18.98 -6.79
CA ARG A 266 -1.90 -18.84 -8.19
C ARG A 266 -2.43 -20.15 -8.75
N ALA A 267 -1.69 -21.25 -8.56
CA ALA A 267 -2.04 -22.57 -9.06
C ALA A 267 -3.37 -23.09 -8.48
N SER A 268 -3.74 -22.65 -7.27
CA SER A 268 -5.03 -22.99 -6.67
C SER A 268 -6.25 -22.43 -7.42
N GLY A 269 -6.07 -21.43 -8.28
CA GLY A 269 -7.16 -20.71 -8.96
C GLY A 269 -7.91 -19.71 -8.08
N LEU A 270 -7.58 -19.61 -6.79
CA LEU A 270 -8.11 -18.60 -5.88
C LEU A 270 -7.61 -17.20 -6.27
N ARG A 271 -8.43 -16.21 -5.92
CA ARG A 271 -8.11 -14.79 -6.10
C ARG A 271 -7.21 -14.30 -4.97
N LEU A 272 -6.43 -13.26 -5.24
CA LEU A 272 -5.61 -12.59 -4.24
C LEU A 272 -6.00 -11.11 -4.12
N GLY A 273 -6.38 -10.71 -2.92
CA GLY A 273 -6.45 -9.32 -2.48
C GLY A 273 -5.24 -8.94 -1.67
N VAL A 274 -4.78 -7.69 -1.80
CA VAL A 274 -3.63 -7.22 -1.03
C VAL A 274 -3.89 -5.83 -0.47
N SER A 275 -3.52 -5.61 0.79
CA SER A 275 -3.54 -4.29 1.42
C SER A 275 -2.33 -3.44 1.04
N THR A 276 -2.56 -2.17 0.74
CA THR A 276 -1.50 -1.17 0.48
C THR A 276 -1.79 0.17 1.14
N HIS A 277 -0.72 0.84 1.57
CA HIS A 277 -0.75 2.03 2.41
C HIS A 277 0.04 3.21 1.82
N GLY A 278 0.80 2.99 0.74
CA GLY A 278 1.69 3.97 0.13
C GLY A 278 2.20 3.55 -1.25
N TYR A 279 2.93 4.43 -1.92
CA TYR A 279 3.46 4.20 -3.27
C TYR A 279 4.41 3.00 -3.35
N ALA A 280 5.35 2.86 -2.40
CA ALA A 280 6.31 1.75 -2.41
C ALA A 280 5.62 0.38 -2.28
N GLU A 281 4.58 0.30 -1.46
CA GLU A 281 3.76 -0.91 -1.36
C GLU A 281 2.96 -1.16 -2.65
N MET A 282 2.42 -0.11 -3.29
CA MET A 282 1.69 -0.25 -4.56
C MET A 282 2.59 -0.77 -5.69
N VAL A 283 3.81 -0.25 -5.81
CA VAL A 283 4.75 -0.72 -6.85
C VAL A 283 5.26 -2.13 -6.55
N ARG A 284 5.41 -2.50 -5.27
CA ARG A 284 5.68 -3.89 -4.84
C ARG A 284 4.55 -4.83 -5.28
N VAL A 285 3.31 -4.44 -5.00
CA VAL A 285 2.13 -5.28 -5.24
C VAL A 285 1.75 -5.36 -6.72
N ALA A 286 2.00 -4.32 -7.50
CA ALA A 286 1.77 -4.39 -8.95
C ALA A 286 2.59 -5.51 -9.62
N ALA A 287 3.80 -5.79 -9.12
CA ALA A 287 4.66 -6.85 -9.65
C ALA A 287 4.07 -8.26 -9.44
N ILE A 288 3.25 -8.47 -8.41
CA ILE A 288 2.62 -9.78 -8.13
C ILE A 288 1.28 -9.98 -8.84
N ARG A 289 0.74 -8.92 -9.45
CA ARG A 289 -0.50 -8.89 -10.25
C ARG A 289 -1.72 -9.50 -9.53
N PRO A 290 -2.13 -8.95 -8.38
CA PRO A 290 -3.23 -9.49 -7.59
C PRO A 290 -4.58 -9.26 -8.30
N SER A 291 -5.61 -9.92 -7.79
CA SER A 291 -6.99 -9.80 -8.28
C SER A 291 -7.64 -8.46 -7.94
N TYR A 292 -7.31 -7.89 -6.78
CA TYR A 292 -7.75 -6.55 -6.35
C TYR A 292 -6.76 -5.93 -5.36
N LEU A 293 -6.86 -4.61 -5.18
CA LEU A 293 -6.05 -3.84 -4.23
C LEU A 293 -6.95 -3.17 -3.18
N ALA A 294 -6.60 -3.30 -1.91
CA ALA A 294 -7.18 -2.51 -0.84
C ALA A 294 -6.29 -1.31 -0.51
N LEU A 295 -6.87 -0.11 -0.55
CA LEU A 295 -6.21 1.17 -0.31
C LEU A 295 -6.69 1.73 1.03
N GLY A 296 -5.79 1.81 2.02
CA GLY A 296 -6.13 2.36 3.33
C GLY A 296 -4.94 2.46 4.28
N ALA A 297 -5.12 2.86 5.54
CA ALA A 297 -6.37 3.33 6.11
C ALA A 297 -6.68 4.78 5.66
N ILE A 298 -7.85 5.00 5.06
CA ILE A 298 -8.24 6.33 4.56
C ILE A 298 -8.51 7.30 5.73
N PHE A 299 -9.27 6.87 6.71
CA PHE A 299 -9.66 7.63 7.90
C PHE A 299 -9.11 7.00 9.19
N PRO A 300 -9.09 7.74 10.33
CA PRO A 300 -8.70 7.19 11.62
C PRO A 300 -9.46 5.90 11.97
N THR A 301 -8.74 4.90 12.45
CA THR A 301 -9.31 3.61 12.84
C THR A 301 -8.53 2.99 14.01
N THR A 302 -9.24 2.25 14.85
CA THR A 302 -8.67 1.47 15.97
C THR A 302 -8.61 -0.03 15.65
N THR A 303 -9.09 -0.46 14.48
CA THR A 303 -9.19 -1.89 14.09
C THR A 303 -7.83 -2.53 13.77
N LYS A 304 -6.88 -1.73 13.29
CA LYS A 304 -5.50 -2.14 13.00
C LYS A 304 -4.57 -1.05 13.52
N VAL A 305 -3.52 -1.43 14.23
CA VAL A 305 -2.46 -0.50 14.60
C VAL A 305 -1.67 -0.19 13.34
N MET A 306 -1.62 1.09 12.97
CA MET A 306 -0.93 1.57 11.78
C MET A 306 0.36 2.29 12.18
N PRO A 307 1.49 2.02 11.49
CA PRO A 307 2.73 2.76 11.71
C PRO A 307 2.67 4.18 11.12
N THR A 308 1.66 4.47 10.30
CA THR A 308 1.45 5.75 9.62
C THR A 308 0.15 6.41 10.03
N ALA A 309 0.10 7.74 9.89
CA ALA A 309 -1.14 8.49 9.97
C ALA A 309 -2.13 8.05 8.87
N PRO A 310 -3.45 8.24 9.08
CA PRO A 310 -4.44 8.00 8.03
C PRO A 310 -4.10 8.74 6.74
N GLN A 311 -4.36 8.09 5.61
CA GLN A 311 -4.00 8.62 4.29
C GLN A 311 -4.73 9.92 3.95
N GLY A 312 -5.98 10.04 4.41
CA GLY A 312 -6.89 11.10 3.98
C GLY A 312 -7.33 10.96 2.53
N MET A 313 -8.31 11.78 2.16
CA MET A 313 -8.94 11.70 0.84
C MET A 313 -8.04 12.21 -0.30
N GLY A 314 -7.12 13.13 -0.02
CA GLY A 314 -6.13 13.60 -1.00
C GLY A 314 -5.25 12.46 -1.51
N ARG A 315 -4.59 11.72 -0.61
CA ARG A 315 -3.74 10.58 -0.98
C ARG A 315 -4.56 9.46 -1.61
N PHE A 316 -5.71 9.14 -1.03
CA PHE A 316 -6.59 8.11 -1.59
C PHE A 316 -6.96 8.41 -3.06
N ARG A 317 -7.30 9.66 -3.41
CA ARG A 317 -7.54 10.06 -4.81
C ARG A 317 -6.30 9.88 -5.70
N ALA A 318 -5.13 10.30 -5.22
CA ALA A 318 -3.88 10.15 -5.97
C ALA A 318 -3.54 8.67 -6.21
N TYR A 319 -3.76 7.81 -5.21
CA TYR A 319 -3.54 6.37 -5.28
C TYR A 319 -4.51 5.68 -6.24
N VAL A 320 -5.80 6.02 -6.19
CA VAL A 320 -6.79 5.49 -7.14
C VAL A 320 -6.44 5.89 -8.58
N LYS A 321 -6.09 7.15 -8.81
CA LYS A 321 -5.70 7.63 -10.15
C LYS A 321 -4.49 6.89 -10.71
N LEU A 322 -3.50 6.58 -9.87
CA LEU A 322 -2.32 5.81 -10.27
C LEU A 322 -2.66 4.34 -10.54
N MET A 323 -3.42 3.70 -9.66
CA MET A 323 -3.54 2.23 -9.65
C MET A 323 -4.70 1.70 -10.47
N GLN A 324 -5.76 2.47 -10.72
CA GLN A 324 -6.93 1.98 -11.46
C GLN A 324 -6.60 1.46 -12.88
N PRO A 325 -5.70 2.10 -13.65
CA PRO A 325 -5.27 1.55 -14.95
C PRO A 325 -4.47 0.24 -14.85
N VAL A 326 -3.85 -0.02 -13.69
CA VAL A 326 -2.97 -1.18 -13.45
C VAL A 326 -3.76 -2.35 -12.89
N ILE A 327 -4.63 -2.08 -11.91
CA ILE A 327 -5.48 -3.04 -11.20
C ILE A 327 -6.90 -2.45 -11.15
N PRO A 328 -7.82 -2.92 -12.02
CA PRO A 328 -9.16 -2.33 -12.13
C PRO A 328 -10.06 -2.49 -10.89
N SER A 329 -9.79 -3.48 -10.04
CA SER A 329 -10.57 -3.75 -8.82
C SER A 329 -9.88 -3.11 -7.62
N LEU A 330 -10.40 -1.95 -7.19
CA LEU A 330 -9.90 -1.20 -6.04
C LEU A 330 -10.95 -1.15 -4.94
N VAL A 331 -10.49 -1.26 -3.69
CA VAL A 331 -11.31 -1.22 -2.48
C VAL A 331 -10.79 -0.13 -1.55
N GLY A 332 -11.62 0.87 -1.23
CA GLY A 332 -11.29 1.84 -0.18
C GLY A 332 -11.56 1.27 1.21
N ILE A 333 -10.60 1.36 2.13
CA ILE A 333 -10.72 0.82 3.50
C ILE A 333 -10.10 1.72 4.57
N GLY A 334 -10.56 1.57 5.82
CA GLY A 334 -9.99 2.23 6.99
C GLY A 334 -10.86 3.40 7.46
N GLY A 335 -11.58 3.19 8.56
CA GLY A 335 -12.51 4.16 9.14
C GLY A 335 -13.75 4.48 8.28
N VAL A 336 -13.98 3.72 7.20
CA VAL A 336 -15.15 3.88 6.33
C VAL A 336 -16.43 3.45 7.07
N ASN A 337 -17.48 4.25 6.94
CA ASN A 337 -18.80 4.05 7.54
C ASN A 337 -19.88 4.80 6.72
N GLY A 338 -21.15 4.75 7.15
CA GLY A 338 -22.27 5.33 6.41
C GLY A 338 -22.18 6.85 6.16
N SER A 339 -21.44 7.59 6.99
CA SER A 339 -21.29 9.05 6.83
C SER A 339 -20.26 9.47 5.77
N ASN A 340 -19.26 8.63 5.49
CA ASN A 340 -18.13 8.97 4.59
C ASN A 340 -17.98 8.03 3.38
N MET A 341 -18.71 6.91 3.33
CA MET A 341 -18.62 5.95 2.23
C MET A 341 -18.93 6.56 0.86
N ARG A 342 -19.88 7.51 0.78
CA ARG A 342 -20.19 8.19 -0.49
C ARG A 342 -18.97 8.92 -1.04
N GLU A 343 -18.19 9.57 -0.18
CA GLU A 343 -16.99 10.29 -0.59
C GLU A 343 -15.91 9.32 -1.11
N VAL A 344 -15.76 8.16 -0.46
CA VAL A 344 -14.85 7.10 -0.92
C VAL A 344 -15.24 6.62 -2.32
N LEU A 345 -16.52 6.30 -2.53
CA LEU A 345 -17.03 5.80 -3.82
C LEU A 345 -16.95 6.87 -4.93
N ALA A 346 -17.13 8.15 -4.60
CA ALA A 346 -17.06 9.25 -5.56
C ALA A 346 -15.68 9.43 -6.22
N VAL A 347 -14.64 8.79 -5.68
CA VAL A 347 -13.30 8.74 -6.29
C VAL A 347 -13.23 7.73 -7.45
N GLY A 348 -14.28 6.93 -7.66
CA GLY A 348 -14.37 5.98 -8.77
C GLY A 348 -13.92 4.56 -8.42
N VAL A 349 -13.75 4.24 -7.12
CA VAL A 349 -13.57 2.84 -6.70
C VAL A 349 -14.89 2.10 -6.74
N GLY A 350 -14.89 0.86 -7.22
CA GLY A 350 -16.10 0.04 -7.29
C GLY A 350 -16.51 -0.60 -5.96
N SER A 351 -15.75 -0.37 -4.89
CA SER A 351 -15.88 -1.11 -3.64
C SER A 351 -15.42 -0.30 -2.43
N ALA A 352 -16.10 -0.50 -1.29
CA ALA A 352 -15.75 0.10 -0.02
C ALA A 352 -15.83 -0.96 1.10
N ALA A 353 -14.76 -1.09 1.86
CA ALA A 353 -14.66 -2.05 2.95
C ALA A 353 -14.91 -1.43 4.32
N VAL A 354 -15.70 -2.12 5.13
CA VAL A 354 -16.12 -1.72 6.47
C VAL A 354 -15.86 -2.84 7.47
N VAL A 355 -15.62 -2.44 8.73
CA VAL A 355 -15.51 -3.36 9.86
C VAL A 355 -16.56 -2.97 10.91
N ARG A 356 -16.25 -1.92 11.67
CA ARG A 356 -17.05 -1.46 12.81
C ARG A 356 -18.44 -0.95 12.44
N ALA A 357 -18.59 -0.37 11.24
CA ALA A 357 -19.90 0.06 10.75
C ALA A 357 -20.92 -1.09 10.61
N VAL A 358 -20.45 -2.34 10.61
CA VAL A 358 -21.28 -3.55 10.64
C VAL A 358 -21.15 -4.25 11.99
N THR A 359 -19.94 -4.49 12.49
CA THR A 359 -19.73 -5.31 13.70
C THR A 359 -20.16 -4.64 15.00
N GLU A 360 -20.27 -3.31 15.03
CA GLU A 360 -20.68 -2.51 16.19
C GLU A 360 -22.08 -1.88 16.01
N ALA A 361 -22.83 -2.30 14.98
CA ALA A 361 -24.18 -1.80 14.74
C ALA A 361 -25.20 -2.48 15.66
N ASP A 362 -26.12 -1.70 16.24
CA ASP A 362 -27.24 -2.21 17.04
C ASP A 362 -28.15 -3.12 16.20
N ASP A 363 -28.45 -2.70 14.95
CA ASP A 363 -29.16 -3.48 13.95
C ASP A 363 -28.29 -3.67 12.70
N VAL A 364 -27.70 -4.87 12.59
CA VAL A 364 -26.83 -5.24 11.47
C VAL A 364 -27.56 -5.29 10.14
N ALA A 365 -28.83 -5.73 10.12
CA ALA A 365 -29.59 -5.81 8.86
C ALA A 365 -29.87 -4.39 8.33
N ALA A 366 -30.28 -3.49 9.23
CA ALA A 366 -30.47 -2.08 8.88
C ALA A 366 -29.15 -1.41 8.43
N ALA A 367 -28.04 -1.68 9.13
CA ALA A 367 -26.72 -1.14 8.75
C ALA A 367 -26.27 -1.63 7.37
N VAL A 368 -26.40 -2.95 7.08
CA VAL A 368 -26.08 -3.51 5.76
C VAL A 368 -26.96 -2.88 4.67
N ALA A 369 -28.27 -2.74 4.91
CA ALA A 369 -29.18 -2.12 3.95
C ALA A 369 -28.81 -0.66 3.68
N GLN A 370 -28.50 0.12 4.72
CA GLN A 370 -28.08 1.51 4.60
C GLN A 370 -26.78 1.63 3.79
N LEU A 371 -25.75 0.85 4.14
CA LEU A 371 -24.44 0.89 3.48
C LEU A 371 -24.55 0.43 2.02
N THR A 372 -25.32 -0.61 1.74
CA THR A 372 -25.59 -1.08 0.37
C THR A 372 -26.30 -0.01 -0.44
N GLY A 373 -27.27 0.68 0.15
CA GLY A 373 -28.02 1.76 -0.50
C GLY A 373 -27.15 2.94 -0.94
N VAL A 374 -25.96 3.14 -0.34
CA VAL A 374 -25.02 4.19 -0.78
C VAL A 374 -24.53 3.95 -2.21
N PHE A 375 -24.30 2.69 -2.60
CA PHE A 375 -23.82 2.33 -3.94
C PHE A 375 -24.81 2.66 -5.06
N ALA A 376 -26.10 2.82 -4.75
CA ALA A 376 -27.11 3.23 -5.73
C ALA A 376 -27.17 4.75 -5.95
N GLN A 377 -26.39 5.53 -5.18
CA GLN A 377 -26.44 7.00 -5.14
C GLN A 377 -25.19 7.66 -5.73
N VAL A 378 -24.24 6.87 -6.21
CA VAL A 378 -22.94 7.26 -6.78
C VAL A 378 -22.81 6.57 -8.12
#